data_AF-A0A443Z1Q1-F1
#
_entry.id   AF-A0A443Z1Q1-F1
#
_cell.length_a   1.000
_cell.length_b   1.000
_cell.length_c   1.000
_cell.angle_alpha   90.00
_cell.angle_beta   90.00
_cell.angle_gamma   90.00
#
_symmetry.space_group_name_H-M   'P 1'
#
loop_
_entity.id
_entity.type
_entity.pdbx_description
1 polymer ?
#
loop_
_entity_poly.entity_id
_entity_poly.type
_entity_poly.pdbx_seq_one_letter_code
_entity_poly.pdbx_strand_id
1 'polypeptide(L)'
;MKRVIIALSFAGLLSACNSAVSEKESGSTEGLKNTSTFAFSDKVKLDTFTVAIVGNNSNDRQLLFTIKSFEGKEIYRQEIKTSELLKNYLATAEMTKESDKIKFLKEEISYFFEEHHFLEPAVTPEDQPDKNVPDKVFYNELKLNGLNGFDYRLGKDQNVYIAWSEKEKKVKVYYKCC
;
A
#
# COMPACT_ATOMS: atom_id res chain seq x y z
N MET A 1 -15.89 -4.82 -73.58
CA MET A 1 -16.82 -4.37 -72.52
C MET A 1 -15.97 -3.90 -71.35
N LYS A 2 -15.96 -2.59 -71.07
CA LYS A 2 -15.16 -1.97 -70.00
C LYS A 2 -15.86 -2.19 -68.66
N ARG A 3 -15.18 -2.76 -67.66
CA ARG A 3 -15.66 -2.81 -66.27
C ARG A 3 -14.84 -1.85 -65.43
N VAL A 4 -15.48 -0.77 -65.02
CA VAL A 4 -14.98 0.24 -64.08
C VAL A 4 -15.22 -0.30 -62.68
N ILE A 5 -14.17 -0.43 -61.88
CA ILE A 5 -14.27 -0.77 -60.44
C ILE A 5 -14.23 0.57 -59.69
N ILE A 6 -15.37 0.95 -59.11
CA ILE A 6 -15.52 2.14 -58.27
C ILE A 6 -15.04 1.77 -56.87
N ALA A 7 -13.98 2.44 -56.40
CA ALA A 7 -13.53 2.39 -55.02
C ALA A 7 -14.45 3.27 -54.15
N LEU A 8 -15.11 2.66 -53.15
CA LEU A 8 -15.88 3.38 -52.13
C LEU A 8 -14.96 3.69 -50.94
N SER A 9 -14.57 4.94 -50.80
CA SER A 9 -13.86 5.47 -49.64
C SER A 9 -14.85 5.70 -48.50
N PHE A 10 -14.72 4.94 -47.41
CA PHE A 10 -15.50 5.14 -46.18
C PHE A 10 -14.75 6.14 -45.28
N ALA A 11 -15.20 7.40 -45.26
CA ALA A 11 -14.69 8.43 -44.36
C ALA A 11 -15.37 8.29 -42.99
N GLY A 12 -14.62 7.83 -41.98
CA GLY A 12 -15.04 7.85 -40.59
C GLY A 12 -14.88 9.25 -40.01
N LEU A 13 -15.99 9.92 -39.73
CA LEU A 13 -16.05 11.15 -38.94
C LEU A 13 -15.79 10.82 -37.46
N LEU A 14 -14.63 11.25 -36.95
CA LEU A 14 -14.33 11.26 -35.52
C LEU A 14 -15.14 12.39 -34.86
N SER A 15 -16.17 12.03 -34.08
CA SER A 15 -16.80 12.96 -33.13
C SER A 15 -15.91 13.13 -31.90
N ALA A 16 -15.31 14.30 -31.75
CA ALA A 16 -14.69 14.72 -30.50
C ALA A 16 -15.78 15.23 -29.56
N CYS A 17 -16.14 14.44 -28.54
CA CYS A 17 -16.93 14.91 -27.41
C CYS A 17 -16.05 15.78 -26.52
N ASN A 18 -16.24 17.10 -26.60
CA ASN A 18 -15.66 18.05 -25.66
C ASN A 18 -16.65 18.21 -24.49
N SER A 19 -16.46 17.43 -23.42
CA SER A 19 -17.20 17.63 -22.18
C SER A 19 -16.44 18.66 -21.33
N ALA A 20 -16.93 19.90 -21.35
CA ALA A 20 -16.58 20.89 -20.35
C ALA A 20 -17.07 20.39 -18.98
N VAL A 21 -16.13 19.91 -18.16
CA VAL A 21 -16.38 19.59 -16.76
C VAL A 21 -16.35 20.89 -15.98
N SER A 22 -17.50 21.22 -15.40
CA SER A 22 -17.66 22.29 -14.43
C SER A 22 -17.02 21.84 -13.11
N GLU A 23 -16.02 22.58 -12.66
CA GLU A 23 -15.44 22.43 -11.32
C GLU A 23 -16.51 22.77 -10.27
N LYS A 24 -17.05 21.73 -9.64
CA LYS A 24 -17.58 21.83 -8.29
C LYS A 24 -16.45 21.43 -7.35
N GLU A 25 -16.14 22.31 -6.40
CA GLU A 25 -15.33 22.02 -5.22
C GLU A 25 -15.82 20.74 -4.54
N SER A 26 -15.20 19.61 -4.89
CA SER A 26 -15.19 18.39 -4.12
C SER A 26 -14.02 18.52 -3.18
N GLY A 27 -14.24 18.50 -1.85
CA GLY A 27 -13.16 18.39 -0.89
C GLY A 27 -12.22 17.26 -1.31
N SER A 28 -10.99 17.62 -1.69
CA SER A 28 -10.15 16.72 -2.47
C SER A 28 -9.76 15.49 -1.64
N THR A 29 -10.16 14.32 -2.12
CA THR A 29 -9.69 13.00 -1.65
C THR A 29 -8.22 12.76 -2.01
N GLU A 30 -7.58 13.70 -2.70
CA GLU A 30 -6.16 13.71 -3.01
C GLU A 30 -5.31 13.62 -1.73
N GLY A 31 -4.42 12.62 -1.70
CA GLY A 31 -3.48 12.36 -0.61
C GLY A 31 -4.03 11.53 0.56
N LEU A 32 -5.30 11.11 0.54
CA LEU A 32 -5.86 10.20 1.57
C LEU A 32 -5.85 8.73 1.17
N LYS A 33 -5.25 8.40 0.03
CA LYS A 33 -5.03 7.05 -0.44
C LYS A 33 -3.74 7.01 -1.26
N ASN A 34 -2.95 5.96 -1.06
CA ASN A 34 -1.80 5.64 -1.89
C ASN A 34 -1.84 4.15 -2.28
N THR A 35 -1.21 3.78 -3.39
CA THR A 35 -1.19 2.42 -3.91
C THR A 35 0.16 2.17 -4.57
N SER A 36 0.71 0.98 -4.33
CA SER A 36 1.93 0.50 -4.98
C SER A 36 1.77 -0.96 -5.39
N THR A 37 2.66 -1.43 -6.26
CA THR A 37 2.71 -2.83 -6.67
C THR A 37 4.09 -3.39 -6.45
N PHE A 38 4.17 -4.58 -5.88
CA PHE A 38 5.45 -5.21 -5.55
C PHE A 38 5.32 -6.74 -5.50
N ALA A 39 6.40 -7.44 -5.85
CA ALA A 39 6.46 -8.90 -5.75
C ALA A 39 6.63 -9.27 -4.26
N PHE A 40 5.59 -9.84 -3.64
CA PHE A 40 5.55 -10.05 -2.20
C PHE A 40 5.12 -11.47 -1.80
N SER A 41 3.92 -11.91 -2.22
CA SER A 41 3.46 -13.29 -2.04
C SER A 41 3.95 -14.27 -3.11
N ASP A 42 4.70 -13.77 -4.09
CA ASP A 42 5.37 -14.50 -5.16
C ASP A 42 6.66 -13.74 -5.52
N LYS A 43 7.65 -14.43 -6.10
CA LYS A 43 8.94 -13.83 -6.48
C LYS A 43 8.88 -12.92 -7.70
N VAL A 44 7.82 -13.03 -8.50
CA VAL A 44 7.71 -12.34 -9.80
C VAL A 44 6.35 -11.67 -9.94
N LYS A 45 5.28 -12.30 -9.45
CA LYS A 45 3.94 -11.74 -9.61
C LYS A 45 3.70 -10.60 -8.64
N LEU A 46 3.17 -9.51 -9.18
CA LEU A 46 2.96 -8.28 -8.41
C LEU A 46 1.66 -8.34 -7.63
N ASP A 47 1.78 -8.09 -6.32
CA ASP A 47 0.67 -7.85 -5.43
C ASP A 47 0.38 -6.35 -5.38
N THR A 48 -0.85 -5.98 -5.02
CA THR A 48 -1.29 -4.59 -4.88
C THR A 48 -1.35 -4.20 -3.41
N PHE A 49 -0.54 -3.21 -3.05
CA PHE A 49 -0.50 -2.60 -1.73
C PHE A 49 -1.37 -1.33 -1.75
N THR A 50 -2.19 -1.11 -0.73
CA THR A 50 -3.02 0.09 -0.62
C THR A 50 -3.07 0.57 0.81
N VAL A 51 -2.76 1.84 1.03
CA VAL A 51 -2.98 2.53 2.30
C VAL A 51 -3.98 3.67 2.09
N ALA A 52 -4.93 3.85 3.00
CA ALA A 52 -5.91 4.92 2.92
C ALA A 52 -6.38 5.37 4.30
N ILE A 53 -6.80 6.65 4.42
CA ILE A 53 -7.65 7.08 5.54
C ILE A 53 -9.10 6.79 5.17
N VAL A 54 -9.77 5.99 5.99
CA VAL A 54 -11.19 5.63 5.86
C VAL A 54 -11.97 6.08 7.09
N GLY A 55 -13.28 6.25 6.96
CA GLY A 55 -14.18 6.68 8.05
C GLY A 55 -14.73 8.10 7.86
N ASN A 56 -15.96 8.32 8.34
CA ASN A 56 -16.77 9.50 8.00
C ASN A 56 -16.70 10.63 9.04
N ASN A 57 -16.17 10.39 10.23
CA ASN A 57 -16.05 11.39 11.30
C ASN A 57 -14.69 11.25 12.01
N SER A 58 -14.28 12.27 12.77
CA SER A 58 -12.95 12.32 13.40
C SER A 58 -12.67 11.17 14.38
N ASN A 59 -13.71 10.60 15.00
CA ASN A 59 -13.58 9.57 16.04
C ASN A 59 -13.49 8.16 15.45
N ASP A 60 -14.01 7.98 14.24
CA ASP A 60 -14.06 6.69 13.53
C ASP A 60 -13.07 6.63 12.36
N ARG A 61 -12.23 7.66 12.16
CA ARG A 61 -11.20 7.65 11.12
C ARG A 61 -10.10 6.64 11.45
N GLN A 62 -9.70 5.88 10.43
CA GLN A 62 -8.67 4.85 10.53
C GLN A 62 -7.74 4.90 9.32
N LEU A 63 -6.47 4.59 9.54
CA LEU A 63 -5.57 4.18 8.47
C LEU A 63 -5.85 2.70 8.18
N LEU A 64 -6.25 2.40 6.95
CA LEU A 64 -6.47 1.06 6.43
C LEU A 64 -5.34 0.72 5.46
N PHE A 65 -4.52 -0.26 5.83
CA PHE A 65 -3.50 -0.85 4.97
C PHE A 65 -3.94 -2.25 4.55
N THR A 66 -3.95 -2.51 3.25
CA THR A 66 -4.29 -3.83 2.68
C THR A 66 -3.27 -4.26 1.63
N ILE A 67 -3.10 -5.58 1.50
CA ILE A 67 -2.39 -6.20 0.39
C ILE A 67 -3.35 -7.17 -0.30
N LYS A 68 -3.48 -7.03 -1.62
CA LYS A 68 -4.18 -7.99 -2.48
C LYS A 68 -3.16 -8.74 -3.33
N SER A 69 -3.30 -10.06 -3.41
CA SER A 69 -2.44 -10.88 -4.27
C SER A 69 -2.63 -10.52 -5.74
N PHE A 70 -1.72 -10.99 -6.60
CA PHE A 70 -1.88 -10.91 -8.06
C PHE A 70 -3.21 -11.49 -8.59
N GLU A 71 -3.87 -12.38 -7.83
CA GLU A 71 -5.19 -12.96 -8.14
C GLU A 71 -6.36 -12.07 -7.68
N GLY A 72 -6.08 -10.92 -7.07
CA GLY A 72 -7.06 -9.99 -6.52
C GLY A 72 -7.60 -10.37 -5.13
N LYS A 73 -7.08 -11.43 -4.51
CA LYS A 73 -7.50 -11.87 -3.16
C LYS A 73 -6.84 -11.00 -2.10
N GLU A 74 -7.61 -10.47 -1.15
CA GLU A 74 -7.04 -9.83 0.03
C GLU A 74 -6.29 -10.86 0.89
N ILE A 75 -4.98 -10.63 1.08
CA ILE A 75 -4.07 -11.50 1.84
C ILE A 75 -3.56 -10.83 3.12
N TYR A 76 -3.76 -9.51 3.24
CA TYR A 76 -3.41 -8.73 4.42
C TYR A 76 -4.35 -7.55 4.62
N ARG A 77 -4.65 -7.26 5.89
CA ARG A 77 -5.44 -6.12 6.33
C ARG A 77 -4.96 -5.68 7.70
N GLN A 78 -4.63 -4.40 7.82
CA GLN A 78 -4.31 -3.74 9.07
C GLN A 78 -5.12 -2.45 9.17
N GLU A 79 -5.80 -2.27 10.30
CA GLU A 79 -6.59 -1.09 10.63
C GLU A 79 -5.99 -0.45 11.87
N ILE A 80 -5.70 0.86 11.81
CA ILE A 80 -5.16 1.64 12.93
C ILE A 80 -6.02 2.89 13.10
N LYS A 81 -6.49 3.16 14.31
CA LYS A 81 -7.20 4.41 14.58
C LYS A 81 -6.26 5.59 14.37
N THR A 82 -6.70 6.62 13.65
CA THR A 82 -5.86 7.80 13.43
C THR A 82 -5.48 8.50 14.74
N SER A 83 -6.35 8.43 15.76
CA SER A 83 -6.05 8.92 17.10
C SER A 83 -4.92 8.15 17.80
N GLU A 84 -4.82 6.84 17.58
CA GLU A 84 -3.72 6.01 18.07
C GLU A 84 -2.43 6.32 17.32
N LEU A 85 -2.49 6.40 16.00
CA LEU A 85 -1.35 6.78 15.16
C LEU A 85 -0.77 8.14 15.59
N LEU A 86 -1.60 9.17 15.68
CA LEU A 86 -1.16 10.50 16.12
C LEU A 86 -0.53 10.48 17.52
N LYS A 87 -1.05 9.65 18.43
CA LYS A 87 -0.49 9.49 19.78
C LYS A 87 0.87 8.79 19.75
N ASN A 88 1.02 7.73 18.95
CA ASN A 88 2.25 6.95 18.85
C ASN A 88 3.41 7.74 18.22
N TYR A 89 3.10 8.76 17.42
CA TYR A 89 4.09 9.67 16.85
C TYR A 89 4.38 10.89 17.75
N LEU A 90 3.77 10.96 18.96
CA LEU A 90 3.78 12.14 19.83
C LEU A 90 3.22 13.43 19.17
N ALA A 91 2.62 13.30 17.99
CA ALA A 91 2.09 14.40 17.19
C ALA A 91 0.97 15.14 17.93
N THR A 92 0.23 14.46 18.82
CA THR A 92 -0.89 15.08 19.55
C THR A 92 -0.50 16.18 20.52
N ALA A 93 0.74 16.21 21.02
CA ALA A 93 1.18 17.24 21.97
C ALA A 93 1.43 18.60 21.29
N GLU A 94 1.82 18.59 20.02
CA GLU A 94 2.16 19.79 19.25
C GLU A 94 1.05 20.18 18.25
N MET A 95 0.23 19.21 17.80
CA MET A 95 -0.75 19.40 16.73
C MET A 95 -2.19 19.50 17.28
N THR A 96 -2.58 20.72 17.68
CA THR A 96 -3.94 21.00 18.18
C THR A 96 -4.96 21.22 17.07
N LYS A 97 -4.54 21.74 15.90
CA LYS A 97 -5.43 22.04 14.77
C LYS A 97 -5.73 20.79 13.94
N GLU A 98 -6.99 20.66 13.52
CA GLU A 98 -7.42 19.55 12.67
C GLU A 98 -6.74 19.56 11.28
N SER A 99 -6.47 20.75 10.73
CA SER A 99 -5.72 20.91 9.47
C SER A 99 -4.34 20.25 9.53
N ASP A 100 -3.64 20.42 10.66
CA ASP A 100 -2.28 19.96 10.83
C ASP A 100 -2.26 18.44 10.96
N LYS A 101 -3.24 17.87 11.69
CA LYS A 101 -3.44 16.42 11.78
C LYS A 101 -3.71 15.80 10.40
N ILE A 102 -4.56 16.42 9.59
CA ILE A 102 -4.83 15.96 8.23
C ILE A 102 -3.56 16.04 7.37
N LYS A 103 -2.78 17.12 7.46
CA LYS A 103 -1.51 17.25 6.73
C LYS A 103 -0.54 16.14 7.10
N PHE A 104 -0.37 15.86 8.39
CA PHE A 104 0.44 14.76 8.89
C PHE A 104 -0.01 13.41 8.32
N LEU A 105 -1.31 13.10 8.35
CA LEU A 105 -1.83 11.84 7.80
C LEU A 105 -1.58 11.71 6.29
N LYS A 106 -1.67 12.80 5.53
CA LYS A 106 -1.35 12.80 4.10
C LYS A 106 0.14 12.56 3.86
N GLU A 107 1.00 13.16 4.67
CA GLU A 107 2.46 12.93 4.64
C GLU A 107 2.79 11.47 4.94
N GLU A 108 2.26 10.90 6.03
CA GLU A 108 2.46 9.47 6.35
C GLU A 108 1.99 8.54 5.23
N ILE A 109 0.86 8.85 4.56
CA ILE A 109 0.40 8.09 3.39
C ILE A 109 1.34 8.21 2.19
N SER A 110 1.95 9.39 1.99
CA SER A 110 2.90 9.60 0.91
C SER A 110 4.20 8.81 1.11
N TYR A 111 4.63 8.68 2.37
CA TYR A 111 5.86 7.96 2.74
C TYR A 111 5.66 6.45 2.89
N PHE A 112 4.43 5.99 3.10
CA PHE A 112 4.12 4.59 3.42
C PHE A 112 4.68 3.56 2.43
N PHE A 113 4.83 3.92 1.15
CA PHE A 113 5.36 3.02 0.10
C PHE A 113 6.66 3.55 -0.52
N GLU A 114 7.50 4.21 0.26
CA GLU A 114 8.86 4.50 -0.19
C GLU A 114 9.65 3.22 -0.47
N GLU A 115 10.58 3.28 -1.42
CA GLU A 115 11.32 2.12 -1.94
C GLU A 115 12.04 1.33 -0.83
N HIS A 116 12.58 2.02 0.17
CA HIS A 116 13.33 1.39 1.26
C HIS A 116 12.47 0.49 2.17
N HIS A 117 11.14 0.62 2.13
CA HIS A 117 10.22 -0.24 2.87
C HIS A 117 9.97 -1.59 2.19
N PHE A 118 10.38 -1.74 0.92
CA PHE A 118 10.29 -2.98 0.17
C PHE A 118 11.62 -3.74 0.27
N LEU A 119 11.58 -4.94 0.85
CA LEU A 119 12.79 -5.68 1.25
C LEU A 119 13.00 -6.90 0.34
N GLU A 120 14.13 -6.94 -0.36
CA GLU A 120 14.46 -7.99 -1.33
C GLU A 120 15.79 -8.67 -0.98
N PRO A 121 15.80 -9.82 -0.28
CA PRO A 121 14.67 -10.54 0.31
C PRO A 121 14.26 -10.00 1.70
N ALA A 122 13.18 -10.55 2.28
CA ALA A 122 12.75 -10.23 3.65
C ALA A 122 13.83 -10.55 4.71
N VAL A 123 14.54 -11.66 4.50
CA VAL A 123 15.59 -12.18 5.37
C VAL A 123 16.73 -12.73 4.50
N THR A 124 17.95 -12.28 4.74
CA THR A 124 19.12 -12.72 3.99
C THR A 124 19.69 -14.05 4.53
N PRO A 125 20.44 -14.82 3.72
CA PRO A 125 21.08 -16.07 4.16
C PRO A 125 22.06 -15.93 5.33
N GLU A 126 22.51 -14.72 5.65
CA GLU A 126 23.48 -14.42 6.69
C GLU A 126 22.81 -13.98 7.99
N ASP A 127 21.58 -13.45 7.91
CA ASP A 127 20.86 -12.92 9.06
C ASP A 127 20.60 -13.97 10.15
N GLN A 128 20.68 -13.54 11.40
CA GLN A 128 20.42 -14.38 12.56
C GLN A 128 19.23 -13.82 13.35
N PRO A 129 18.28 -14.67 13.76
CA PRO A 129 17.14 -14.20 14.51
C PRO A 129 17.57 -13.75 15.91
N ASP A 130 17.21 -12.52 16.28
CA ASP A 130 17.42 -11.98 17.62
C ASP A 130 16.15 -12.11 18.50
N LYS A 131 16.06 -11.31 19.57
CA LYS A 131 14.92 -11.30 20.50
C LYS A 131 13.62 -10.68 19.93
N ASN A 132 13.72 -9.94 18.84
CA ASN A 132 12.62 -9.22 18.19
C ASN A 132 11.94 -10.06 17.09
N VAL A 133 12.49 -11.24 16.78
CA VAL A 133 11.86 -12.24 15.91
C VAL A 133 10.80 -13.01 16.72
N PRO A 134 9.49 -12.83 16.44
CA PRO A 134 8.43 -13.49 17.20
C PRO A 134 8.26 -14.97 16.84
N ASP A 135 8.63 -15.37 15.63
CA ASP A 135 8.49 -16.73 15.11
C ASP A 135 9.74 -17.14 14.33
N LYS A 136 10.64 -17.86 15.01
CA LYS A 136 11.90 -18.33 14.42
C LYS A 136 11.69 -19.38 13.31
N VAL A 137 10.58 -20.11 13.33
CA VAL A 137 10.27 -21.10 12.29
C VAL A 137 9.93 -20.37 11.00
N PHE A 138 9.06 -19.36 11.10
CA PHE A 138 8.72 -18.51 9.94
C PHE A 138 9.93 -17.71 9.45
N TYR A 139 10.74 -17.16 10.35
CA TYR A 139 11.97 -16.46 9.98
C TYR A 139 12.91 -17.35 9.15
N ASN A 140 13.10 -18.61 9.57
CA ASN A 140 13.91 -19.58 8.81
C ASN A 140 13.25 -20.01 7.50
N GLU A 141 11.91 -20.06 7.42
CA GLU A 141 11.19 -20.27 6.15
C GLU A 141 11.55 -19.18 5.14
N LEU A 142 11.48 -17.91 5.54
CA LEU A 142 11.82 -16.76 4.70
C LEU A 142 13.27 -16.81 4.22
N LYS A 143 14.18 -17.16 5.14
CA LYS A 143 15.60 -17.32 4.83
C LYS A 143 15.87 -18.37 3.76
N LEU A 144 15.09 -19.46 3.76
CA LEU A 144 15.23 -20.55 2.79
C LEU A 144 14.55 -20.24 1.46
N ASN A 145 13.37 -19.61 1.49
CA ASN A 145 12.60 -19.36 0.28
C ASN A 145 13.05 -18.07 -0.45
N GLY A 146 13.66 -17.11 0.25
CA GLY A 146 14.09 -15.83 -0.28
C GLY A 146 12.94 -14.96 -0.80
N LEU A 147 11.76 -15.07 -0.21
CA LEU A 147 10.65 -14.18 -0.51
C LEU A 147 10.90 -12.78 0.05
N ASN A 148 10.27 -11.81 -0.59
CA ASN A 148 10.40 -10.41 -0.26
C ASN A 148 9.59 -10.05 0.99
N GLY A 149 9.99 -8.95 1.63
CA GLY A 149 9.38 -8.40 2.82
C GLY A 149 8.85 -7.00 2.57
N PHE A 150 8.09 -6.52 3.54
CA PHE A 150 7.66 -5.13 3.59
C PHE A 150 7.67 -4.68 5.05
N ASP A 151 8.20 -3.50 5.32
CA ASP A 151 8.11 -2.88 6.63
C ASP A 151 7.29 -1.60 6.59
N TYR A 152 6.68 -1.28 7.72
CA TYR A 152 5.95 -0.03 7.91
C TYR A 152 5.94 0.36 9.37
N ARG A 153 5.68 1.65 9.60
CA ARG A 153 5.67 2.25 10.94
C ARG A 153 4.25 2.40 11.49
N LEU A 154 4.12 2.16 12.78
CA LEU A 154 2.90 2.41 13.55
C LEU A 154 3.08 3.53 14.59
N GLY A 155 4.28 4.09 14.67
CA GLY A 155 4.68 5.03 15.71
C GLY A 155 6.11 5.52 15.51
N LYS A 156 6.48 6.51 16.34
CA LYS A 156 7.89 6.81 16.56
C LYS A 156 8.53 5.56 17.17
N ASP A 157 9.55 5.05 16.50
CA ASP A 157 10.29 3.86 16.90
C ASP A 157 9.46 2.56 17.04
N GLN A 158 8.46 2.39 16.17
CA GLN A 158 7.61 1.19 16.09
C GLN A 158 7.48 0.69 14.66
N ASN A 159 8.46 -0.07 14.20
CA ASN A 159 8.46 -0.77 12.92
C ASN A 159 7.86 -2.18 13.01
N VAL A 160 7.08 -2.54 12.00
CA VAL A 160 6.52 -3.88 11.82
C VAL A 160 6.96 -4.41 10.47
N TYR A 161 7.61 -5.56 10.47
CA TYR A 161 8.09 -6.22 9.27
C TYR A 161 7.24 -7.44 8.96
N ILE A 162 6.63 -7.45 7.78
CA ILE A 162 5.74 -8.50 7.32
C ILE A 162 6.29 -9.19 6.07
N ALA A 163 5.97 -10.47 5.93
CA ALA A 163 6.27 -11.25 4.75
C ALA A 163 5.22 -12.35 4.56
N TRP A 164 5.21 -12.98 3.39
CA TRP A 164 4.33 -14.09 3.08
C TRP A 164 4.92 -15.43 3.55
N SER A 165 4.12 -16.23 4.27
CA SER A 165 4.43 -17.64 4.52
C SER A 165 3.85 -18.50 3.41
N GLU A 166 4.73 -19.16 2.66
CA GLU A 166 4.34 -20.16 1.66
C GLU A 166 3.70 -21.37 2.31
N LYS A 167 4.19 -21.76 3.49
CA LYS A 167 3.68 -22.90 4.24
C LYS A 167 2.26 -22.66 4.75
N GLU A 168 2.00 -21.48 5.32
CA GLU A 168 0.71 -21.15 5.93
C GLU A 168 -0.24 -20.38 4.98
N LYS A 169 0.24 -20.00 3.79
CA LYS A 169 -0.51 -19.22 2.78
C LYS A 169 -1.16 -17.98 3.37
N LYS A 170 -0.41 -17.25 4.18
CA LYS A 170 -0.84 -15.98 4.79
C LYS A 170 0.34 -15.06 5.07
N VAL A 171 0.05 -13.77 5.18
CA VAL A 171 1.02 -12.76 5.62
C VAL A 171 1.21 -12.86 7.13
N LYS A 172 2.46 -12.81 7.57
CA LYS A 172 2.85 -12.89 8.98
C LYS A 172 3.91 -11.84 9.29
N VAL A 173 3.94 -11.42 10.55
CA VAL A 173 5.02 -10.58 11.07
C VAL A 173 6.24 -11.46 11.34
N TYR A 174 7.39 -11.11 10.77
CA TYR A 174 8.65 -11.83 11.01
C TYR A 174 9.63 -11.05 11.88
N TYR A 175 9.43 -9.75 12.05
CA TYR A 175 10.22 -8.91 12.93
C TYR A 175 9.38 -7.74 13.45
N LYS A 176 9.56 -7.37 14.72
CA LYS A 176 8.96 -6.16 15.31
C LYS A 176 10.04 -5.44 16.07
N CYS A 177 10.34 -4.21 15.70
CA CYS A 177 11.34 -3.45 16.40
C CYS A 177 11.06 -1.95 16.39
N CYS A 178 12.09 -1.29 16.87
CA CYS A 178 12.37 0.09 17.19
C CYS A 178 12.17 1.06 16.03
#